data_AF-A0A089P9B7-F1
#
_entry.id   AF-A0A089P9B7-F1
#
_cell.length_a   1.000
_cell.length_b   1.000
_cell.length_c   1.000
_cell.angle_alpha   90.00
_cell.angle_beta   90.00
_cell.angle_gamma   90.00
#
_symmetry.space_group_name_H-M   'P 1'
#
loop_
_entity.id
_entity.type
_entity.pdbx_description
1 polymer ?
#
loop_
_entity_poly.entity_id
_entity_poly.type
_entity_poly.pdbx_seq_one_letter_code
_entity_poly.pdbx_strand_id
1 'polypeptide(L)' 'MKSEVHYKKAAKLYRKSKQYINMINLYPTLQNTLIECKNENLIE' A
#
# COMPACT_ATOMS: atom_id res chain seq x y z
N MET A 1 -7.57 -3.74 -21.85
CA MET A 1 -6.79 -3.31 -20.67
C MET A 1 -7.70 -3.35 -19.44
N LYS A 2 -7.24 -3.77 -18.25
CA LYS A 2 -8.12 -3.86 -17.08
C LYS A 2 -8.41 -2.46 -16.52
N SER A 3 -9.52 -2.28 -15.81
CA SER A 3 -9.92 -0.97 -15.26
C SER A 3 -9.07 -0.55 -14.06
N GLU A 4 -8.99 0.75 -13.80
CA GLU A 4 -8.35 1.30 -12.60
C GLU A 4 -8.91 0.66 -11.31
N VAL A 5 -10.23 0.47 -11.26
CA VAL A 5 -10.93 -0.20 -10.14
C VAL A 5 -10.41 -1.62 -9.93
N HIS A 6 -10.15 -2.37 -11.02
CA HIS A 6 -9.58 -3.71 -10.93
C HIS A 6 -8.22 -3.68 -10.24
N TYR A 7 -7.34 -2.76 -10.66
CA TYR A 7 -6.00 -2.64 -10.08
C TYR A 7 -6.04 -2.13 -8.63
N LYS A 8 -6.91 -1.17 -8.29
CA LYS A 8 -7.12 -0.73 -6.91
C LYS A 8 -7.55 -1.89 -6.00
N LYS A 9 -8.48 -2.73 -6.46
CA LYS A 9 -8.93 -3.92 -5.73
C LYS A 9 -7.81 -4.95 -5.56
N ALA A 10 -7.07 -5.23 -6.62
CA ALA A 10 -5.94 -6.17 -6.58
C ALA A 10 -4.83 -5.69 -5.62
N ALA A 11 -4.47 -4.41 -5.67
CA ALA A 11 -3.48 -3.82 -4.77
C ALA A 11 -3.93 -3.88 -3.30
N LYS A 12 -5.21 -3.62 -3.01
CA LYS A 12 -5.77 -3.73 -1.65
C LYS A 12 -5.70 -5.17 -1.12
N LEU A 13 -5.93 -6.17 -1.97
CA LEU A 13 -5.80 -7.58 -1.60
C LEU A 13 -4.33 -7.96 -1.37
N TYR A 14 -3.43 -7.54 -2.25
CA TYR A 14 -2.00 -7.81 -2.14
C TYR A 14 -1.39 -7.24 -0.86
N ARG A 15 -1.78 -6.03 -0.44
CA ARG A 15 -1.31 -5.40 0.82
C ARG A 15 -1.70 -6.17 2.09
N LYS A 16 -2.67 -7.10 2.01
CA LYS A 16 -3.06 -7.99 3.13
C LYS A 16 -2.35 -9.34 3.09
N SER A 17 -1.60 -9.62 2.03
CA SER A 17 -0.91 -10.90 1.86
C SER A 17 0.28 -11.03 2.82
N LYS A 18 0.60 -12.26 3.19
CA LYS A 18 1.77 -12.56 4.04
C LYS A 18 3.07 -12.10 3.38
N GLN A 19 3.15 -12.17 2.05
CA GLN A 19 4.30 -11.74 1.27
C GLN A 19 4.55 -10.24 1.44
N TYR A 20 3.49 -9.43 1.32
CA TYR A 20 3.59 -7.99 1.52
C TYR A 20 3.95 -7.65 2.97
N ILE A 21 3.31 -8.30 3.95
CA ILE A 21 3.58 -8.09 5.38
C ILE A 21 5.04 -8.44 5.71
N ASN A 22 5.52 -9.59 5.24
CA ASN A 22 6.91 -9.99 5.44
C ASN A 22 7.88 -9.00 4.80
N MET A 23 7.60 -8.55 3.57
CA MET A 23 8.43 -7.60 2.87
C MET A 23 8.47 -6.24 3.59
N ILE A 24 7.31 -5.70 3.99
CA ILE A 24 7.27 -4.37 4.61
C ILE A 24 7.89 -4.37 6.02
N ASN A 25 7.78 -5.47 6.76
CA ASN A 25 8.42 -5.61 8.07
C ASN A 25 9.96 -5.58 8.02
N LEU A 26 10.56 -5.85 6.85
CA LEU A 26 12.02 -5.70 6.66
C LEU A 26 12.44 -4.22 6.57
N TYR A 27 11.49 -3.31 6.33
CA TYR A 27 11.77 -1.89 6.12
C TYR A 27 10.89 -1.00 7.02
N PRO A 28 11.19 -0.91 8.33
CA PRO A 28 10.38 -0.14 9.28
C PRO A 28 10.23 1.33 8.91
N THR A 29 11.28 1.96 8.37
CA THR A 29 11.23 3.36 7.90
C THR A 29 10.23 3.52 6.75
N LEU A 30 10.24 2.60 5.79
CA LEU A 30 9.29 2.61 4.68
C LEU A 30 7.85 2.41 5.18
N GLN A 31 7.66 1.55 6.18
CA GLN A 31 6.35 1.36 6.81
C GLN A 31 5.82 2.65 7.42
N ASN A 32 6.66 3.38 8.17
CA ASN A 32 6.29 4.66 8.78
C ASN A 32 5.95 5.70 7.70
N THR A 33 6.81 5.87 6.69
CA THR A 33 6.57 6.80 5.58
C THR A 33 5.26 6.48 4.83
N LEU A 34 4.94 5.20 4.60
CA LEU A 34 3.68 4.82 3.97
C LEU A 34 2.44 5.14 4.82
N ILE A 35 2.56 5.09 6.15
CA ILE A 35 1.47 5.47 7.07
C ILE A 35 1.29 6.99 7.04
N GLU A 36 2.39 7.74 7.09
CA GLU A 36 2.41 9.20 7.01
C GLU A 36 1.79 9.68 5.69
N CYS A 37 2.28 9.21 4.55
CA CYS A 37 1.76 9.58 3.22
C CYS A 37 0.29 9.17 2.99
N LYS A 38 -0.22 8.14 3.70
CA LYS A 38 -1.64 7.76 3.60
C LYS A 38 -2.54 8.75 4.34
N ASN A 39 -2.03 9.38 5.39
CA ASN A 39 -2.75 10.39 6.17
C ASN A 39 -2.57 11.80 5.57
N GLU A 40 -1.58 11.99 4.69
CA GLU A 40 -1.47 13.19 3.88
C GLU A 40 -2.59 13.23 2.83
N ASN A 41 -3.50 14.19 2.99
CA ASN A 41 -4.39 14.61 1.91
C ASN A 41 -3.55 15.39 0.90
N LEU A 42 -3.01 14.70 -0.11
CA LEU A 42 -2.26 15.30 -1.23
C LEU A 42 -3.16 16.09 -2.22
N ILE A 43 -4.42 16.36 -1.85
CA ILE A 43 -5.35 17.17 -2.63
C ILE A 43 -5.75 18.35 -1.73
N GLU A 44 -5.13 19.49 -2.02
CA GLU A 44 -5.60 20.83 -1.65
C GLU A 44 -6.46 21.39 -2.79
#